data_AF-A0A0A1TG78-F1
#
_entry.id   AF-A0A0A1TG78-F1
#
_cell.length_a   1.000
_cell.length_b   1.000
_cell.length_c   1.000
_cell.angle_alpha   90.00
_cell.angle_beta   90.00
_cell.angle_gamma   90.00
#
_symmetry.space_group_name_H-M   'P 1'
#
loop_
_entity.id
_entity.type
_entity.pdbx_description
1 polymer ?
#
loop_
_entity_poly.entity_id
_entity_poly.type
_entity_poly.pdbx_seq_one_letter_code
_entity_poly.pdbx_strand_id
1 'polypeptide(L)'
;MPAFRIYTSPTERELPALYAPASHNDASGSRHHVHGLGLSAPIVYIRRLLPPYPSFFSSSAALKPLKQSQSTLSTYIMKLFAPAIATLAGVALGDLSAPFRIVVDAGSSSWDKAEVGACHYGAGFNAMCVYQDEKGGKGSVFTFNYTTNGQAPSGWTPEGVVTYETSISTPHGPLNQTLVLEGTLLTNMAAGVLSPAENEFTRVGFSDSTQEIALYDRSVDGQTLTPIKRWYICNFRSGWYQYNYLTWIVGAGQPDEHNCVPAQPKRVFV
;
A
#
# COMPACT_ATOMS: atom_id res chain seq x y z
N MET A 1 26.90 -21.20 -5.65
CA MET A 1 25.49 -21.16 -5.23
C MET A 1 25.45 -21.47 -3.74
N PRO A 2 25.18 -20.52 -2.82
CA PRO A 2 25.11 -20.86 -1.41
C PRO A 2 23.70 -21.36 -1.08
N ALA A 3 23.65 -22.54 -0.46
CA ALA A 3 22.45 -23.19 0.03
C ALA A 3 21.94 -22.49 1.30
N PHE A 4 20.63 -22.26 1.36
CA PHE A 4 19.95 -21.80 2.57
C PHE A 4 19.76 -22.97 3.55
N ARG A 5 20.30 -22.82 4.76
CA ARG A 5 20.02 -23.68 5.90
C ARG A 5 18.82 -23.12 6.66
N ILE A 6 17.74 -23.89 6.75
CA ILE A 6 16.58 -23.57 7.58
C ILE A 6 16.85 -24.16 8.98
N TYR A 7 16.82 -23.31 10.00
CA TYR A 7 16.81 -23.73 11.40
C TYR A 7 15.35 -23.90 11.83
N THR A 8 14.94 -25.14 12.11
CA THR A 8 13.67 -25.44 12.78
C THR A 8 13.90 -25.38 14.28
N SER A 9 13.12 -24.57 15.01
CA SER A 9 13.11 -24.60 16.47
C SER A 9 12.38 -25.84 16.99
N PRO A 10 12.80 -26.41 18.14
CA PRO A 10 12.18 -27.60 18.69
C PRO A 10 11.08 -27.20 19.67
N THR A 11 9.82 -27.50 19.34
CA THR A 11 8.78 -27.98 20.29
C THR A 11 7.45 -28.06 19.55
N GLU A 12 7.24 -29.15 18.80
CA GLU A 12 5.90 -29.63 18.49
C GLU A 12 5.54 -30.69 19.52
N ARG A 13 4.59 -30.36 20.39
CA ARG A 13 3.99 -31.29 21.34
C ARG A 13 2.87 -32.02 20.59
N GLU A 14 3.00 -33.34 20.56
CA GLU A 14 2.13 -34.31 19.90
C GLU A 14 0.63 -34.03 20.14
N LEU A 15 -0.15 -34.06 19.05
CA LEU A 15 -1.57 -34.39 19.10
C LEU A 15 -1.84 -35.51 18.07
N PRO A 16 -2.64 -36.52 18.44
CA PRO A 16 -2.63 -37.83 17.80
C PRO A 16 -3.37 -37.87 16.46
N ALA A 17 -2.83 -38.72 15.59
CA ALA A 17 -3.39 -39.14 14.32
C ALA A 17 -4.78 -39.77 14.49
N LEU A 18 -5.78 -39.16 13.87
CA LEU A 18 -7.05 -39.79 13.54
C LEU A 18 -7.34 -39.49 12.08
N TYR A 19 -7.04 -40.46 11.22
CA TYR A 19 -7.85 -40.97 10.11
C TYR A 19 -6.94 -41.66 9.09
N ALA A 20 -6.92 -42.99 9.15
CA ALA A 20 -6.46 -43.83 8.06
C ALA A 20 -7.60 -43.99 7.04
N PRO A 21 -7.36 -43.86 5.73
CA PRO A 21 -8.33 -44.32 4.74
C PRO A 21 -8.21 -45.83 4.55
N ALA A 22 -9.34 -46.51 4.67
CA ALA A 22 -9.47 -47.92 4.32
C ALA A 22 -9.26 -48.12 2.81
N SER A 23 -8.35 -49.02 2.47
CA SER A 23 -8.19 -49.58 1.13
C SER A 23 -9.38 -50.49 0.80
N HIS A 24 -10.16 -50.16 -0.22
CA HIS A 24 -11.01 -51.13 -0.89
C HIS A 24 -10.60 -51.21 -2.37
N ASN A 25 -9.96 -52.32 -2.71
CA ASN A 25 -9.95 -52.83 -4.06
C ASN A 25 -11.37 -53.33 -4.36
N ASP A 26 -11.94 -52.91 -5.47
CA ASP A 26 -12.80 -53.80 -6.26
C ASP A 26 -12.81 -53.38 -7.72
N ALA A 27 -12.54 -54.38 -8.56
CA ALA A 27 -12.62 -54.35 -10.00
C ALA A 27 -14.00 -54.90 -10.40
N SER A 28 -14.83 -54.11 -11.08
CA SER A 28 -15.71 -54.58 -12.15
C SER A 28 -16.43 -53.39 -12.78
N GLY A 29 -16.49 -53.38 -14.10
CA GLY A 29 -17.08 -52.29 -14.87
C GLY A 29 -18.59 -52.26 -14.85
N SER A 30 -19.16 -51.09 -15.08
CA SER A 30 -20.30 -50.89 -15.99
C SER A 30 -20.52 -49.39 -16.18
N ARG A 31 -20.83 -48.99 -17.42
CA ARG A 31 -21.22 -47.62 -17.78
C ARG A 31 -22.64 -47.36 -17.28
N HIS A 32 -22.85 -46.29 -16.54
CA HIS A 32 -24.13 -45.59 -16.52
C HIS A 32 -23.96 -44.08 -16.33
N HIS A 33 -24.62 -43.32 -17.21
CA HIS A 33 -24.88 -41.89 -17.06
C HIS A 33 -25.72 -41.65 -15.81
N VAL A 34 -25.27 -40.74 -14.95
CA VAL A 34 -26.10 -40.13 -13.90
C VAL A 34 -25.84 -38.64 -13.87
N HIS A 35 -26.88 -37.86 -14.16
CA HIS A 35 -27.00 -36.45 -13.77
C HIS A 35 -27.12 -36.37 -12.25
N GLY A 36 -26.18 -35.71 -11.59
CA GLY A 36 -26.15 -35.53 -10.14
C GLY A 36 -26.21 -34.06 -9.76
N LEU A 37 -27.27 -33.71 -9.03
CA LEU A 37 -27.57 -32.43 -8.41
C LEU A 37 -26.52 -32.02 -7.36
N GLY A 38 -26.43 -30.71 -7.14
CA GLY A 38 -25.43 -30.08 -6.31
C GLY A 38 -25.49 -30.44 -4.83
N LEU A 39 -24.30 -30.46 -4.23
CA LEU A 39 -24.09 -30.42 -2.79
C LEU A 39 -23.07 -29.32 -2.52
N SER A 40 -23.58 -28.19 -2.04
CA SER A 40 -22.81 -27.10 -1.45
C SER A 40 -22.10 -27.59 -0.20
N ALA A 41 -20.76 -27.53 -0.20
CA ALA A 41 -19.95 -27.73 0.99
C ALA A 41 -20.15 -26.54 1.96
N PRO A 42 -20.19 -26.77 3.28
CA PRO A 42 -20.26 -25.69 4.26
C PRO A 42 -18.94 -24.93 4.34
N ILE A 43 -19.00 -23.61 4.12
CA ILE A 43 -17.88 -22.69 4.39
C ILE A 43 -17.80 -22.48 5.91
N VAL A 44 -16.71 -22.95 6.51
CA VAL A 44 -16.38 -22.70 7.92
C VAL A 44 -15.74 -21.31 8.04
N TYR A 45 -16.48 -20.34 8.56
CA TYR A 45 -15.93 -19.02 8.93
C TYR A 45 -15.23 -19.13 10.29
N ILE A 46 -13.90 -19.07 10.31
CA ILE A 46 -13.13 -18.86 11.54
C ILE A 46 -13.17 -17.35 11.85
N ARG A 47 -14.15 -16.93 12.64
CA ARG A 47 -14.25 -15.56 13.16
C ARG A 47 -13.26 -15.42 14.32
N ARG A 48 -12.07 -14.85 14.08
CA ARG A 48 -11.19 -14.39 15.17
C ARG A 48 -11.90 -13.24 15.88
N LEU A 49 -12.44 -13.51 17.07
CA LEU A 49 -12.88 -12.50 18.01
C LEU A 49 -11.63 -11.83 18.58
N LEU A 50 -11.26 -10.67 18.07
CA LEU A 50 -10.31 -9.78 18.74
C LEU A 50 -11.03 -9.14 19.95
N PRO A 51 -10.40 -9.10 21.13
CA PRO A 51 -10.99 -8.46 22.30
C PRO A 51 -11.14 -6.95 22.07
N PRO A 52 -12.16 -6.31 22.68
CA PRO A 52 -12.32 -4.86 22.62
C PRO A 52 -11.15 -4.16 23.31
N TYR A 53 -10.53 -3.21 22.62
CA TYR A 53 -9.52 -2.33 23.20
C TYR A 53 -10.12 -1.48 24.33
N PRO A 54 -9.42 -1.33 25.48
CA PRO A 54 -9.85 -0.42 26.52
C PRO A 54 -9.65 1.03 26.06
N SER A 55 -10.74 1.79 26.07
CA SER A 55 -10.77 3.24 25.90
C SER A 55 -10.02 3.91 27.05
N PHE A 56 -8.83 4.45 26.78
CA PHE A 56 -8.11 5.35 27.68
C PHE A 56 -8.80 6.73 27.68
N PHE A 57 -9.60 7.00 28.70
CA PHE A 57 -10.03 8.34 29.05
C PHE A 57 -8.84 9.11 29.64
N SER A 58 -8.25 10.02 28.88
CA SER A 58 -7.32 11.02 29.39
C SER A 58 -8.12 12.16 30.04
N SER A 59 -8.18 12.18 31.37
CA SER A 59 -8.70 13.31 32.14
C SER A 59 -7.70 14.47 32.11
N SER A 60 -7.95 15.48 31.28
CA SER A 60 -7.21 16.74 31.31
C SER A 60 -7.60 17.53 32.56
N ALA A 61 -6.68 17.62 33.52
CA ALA A 61 -6.79 18.54 34.64
C ALA A 61 -6.61 19.99 34.15
N ALA A 62 -7.62 20.82 34.37
CA ALA A 62 -7.59 22.24 34.06
C ALA A 62 -6.67 22.99 35.04
N LEU A 63 -5.51 23.44 34.56
CA LEU A 63 -4.66 24.40 35.27
C LEU A 63 -5.23 25.82 35.11
N LYS A 64 -5.49 26.47 36.24
CA LYS A 64 -5.94 27.87 36.31
C LYS A 64 -4.84 28.82 35.82
N PRO A 65 -5.16 29.89 35.07
CA PRO A 65 -4.18 30.89 34.68
C PRO A 65 -3.76 31.74 35.88
N LEU A 66 -2.44 31.83 36.11
CA LEU A 66 -1.84 32.76 37.07
C LEU A 66 -1.91 34.18 36.50
N LYS A 67 -2.48 35.11 37.29
CA LYS A 67 -2.51 36.54 36.99
C LYS A 67 -1.09 37.11 36.98
N GLN A 68 -0.67 37.60 35.82
CA GLN A 68 0.60 38.28 35.65
C GLN A 68 0.47 39.73 36.15
N SER A 69 1.12 40.00 37.28
CA SER A 69 1.27 41.34 37.86
C SER A 69 2.26 42.15 37.02
N GLN A 70 1.81 43.26 36.42
CA GLN A 70 2.68 44.22 35.76
C GLN A 70 3.22 45.20 36.80
N SER A 71 4.51 45.10 37.12
CA SER A 71 5.25 46.17 37.78
C SER A 71 6.14 46.88 36.77
N THR A 72 5.76 48.12 36.46
CA THR A 72 6.62 49.14 35.87
C THR A 72 7.81 49.44 36.79
N LEU A 73 9.04 49.49 36.26
CA LEU A 73 10.01 50.57 36.51
C LEU A 73 11.39 50.31 35.88
N SER A 74 11.97 51.41 35.41
CA SER A 74 13.40 51.72 35.28
C SER A 74 14.25 51.03 34.21
N THR A 75 14.33 51.73 33.08
CA THR A 75 15.57 52.12 32.38
C THR A 75 16.84 52.01 33.25
N TYR A 76 17.81 51.18 32.83
CA TYR A 76 19.25 51.52 32.70
C TYR A 76 20.05 50.35 32.09
N ILE A 77 20.62 50.61 30.91
CA ILE A 77 21.93 50.26 30.36
C ILE A 77 22.63 48.95 30.81
N MET A 78 23.22 48.27 29.80
CA MET A 78 24.36 47.34 29.84
C MET A 78 24.04 45.83 29.99
N LYS A 79 24.01 45.11 28.87
CA LYS A 79 25.16 44.30 28.37
C LYS A 79 24.72 43.39 27.22
N LEU A 80 25.53 43.42 26.17
CA LEU A 80 25.63 42.44 25.09
C LEU A 80 25.27 41.02 25.55
N PHE A 81 24.10 40.54 25.15
CA PHE A 81 23.87 39.11 24.96
C PHE A 81 23.98 38.86 23.46
N ALA A 82 25.03 38.13 23.09
CA ALA A 82 25.19 37.59 21.76
C ALA A 82 23.89 36.85 21.37
N PRO A 83 23.32 37.09 20.18
CA PRO A 83 22.30 36.19 19.68
C PRO A 83 23.00 34.85 19.45
N ALA A 84 22.73 33.88 20.31
CA ALA A 84 22.92 32.49 19.96
C ALA A 84 22.02 32.26 18.74
N ILE A 85 22.62 32.27 17.55
CA ILE A 85 21.98 31.82 16.32
C ILE A 85 21.68 30.35 16.57
N ALA A 86 20.47 30.05 17.04
CA ALA A 86 19.92 28.72 16.96
C ALA A 86 19.81 28.43 15.47
N THR A 87 20.83 27.76 14.93
CA THR A 87 20.66 27.03 13.68
C THR A 87 19.60 25.98 13.99
N LEU A 88 18.34 26.31 13.70
CA LEU A 88 17.36 25.27 13.41
C LEU A 88 17.99 24.49 12.28
N ALA A 89 18.54 23.32 12.60
CA ALA A 89 18.67 22.27 11.62
C ALA A 89 17.26 22.10 11.08
N GLY A 90 17.01 22.67 9.90
CA GLY A 90 15.84 22.35 9.12
C GLY A 90 15.92 20.84 8.94
N VAL A 91 15.12 20.10 9.71
CA VAL A 91 14.70 18.78 9.29
C VAL A 91 14.24 18.98 7.86
N ALA A 92 14.92 18.32 6.91
CA ALA A 92 14.52 18.36 5.53
C ALA A 92 13.09 17.80 5.48
N LEU A 93 12.12 18.70 5.53
CA LEU A 93 10.73 18.39 5.26
C LEU A 93 10.75 17.88 3.82
N GLY A 94 10.29 16.65 3.61
CA GLY A 94 10.23 16.07 2.27
C GLY A 94 9.52 17.02 1.32
N ASP A 95 9.99 17.07 0.08
CA ASP A 95 9.39 17.83 -0.98
C ASP A 95 8.06 17.20 -1.38
N LEU A 96 7.03 18.02 -1.47
CA LEU A 96 5.69 17.60 -1.88
C LEU A 96 5.44 18.02 -3.33
N SER A 97 5.02 17.08 -4.17
CA SER A 97 4.64 17.37 -5.55
C SER A 97 3.36 18.20 -5.63
N ALA A 98 3.14 18.87 -6.78
CA ALA A 98 1.80 19.28 -7.16
C ALA A 98 0.84 18.07 -7.23
N PRO A 99 -0.48 18.27 -7.03
CA PRO A 99 -1.45 17.19 -7.15
C PRO A 99 -1.50 16.59 -8.56
N PHE A 100 -1.72 15.28 -8.65
CA PHE A 100 -1.78 14.56 -9.93
C PHE A 100 -2.81 13.43 -9.90
N ARG A 101 -3.24 12.98 -11.07
CA ARG A 101 -3.95 11.71 -11.27
C ARG A 101 -2.96 10.64 -11.73
N ILE A 102 -3.28 9.38 -11.46
CA ILE A 102 -2.57 8.25 -12.07
C ILE A 102 -3.41 7.74 -13.22
N VAL A 103 -2.84 7.79 -14.42
CA VAL A 103 -3.47 7.36 -15.68
C VAL A 103 -2.69 6.16 -16.19
N VAL A 104 -3.42 5.15 -16.65
CA VAL A 104 -2.85 3.94 -17.24
C VAL A 104 -2.55 4.19 -18.70
N ASP A 105 -1.30 3.95 -19.11
CA ASP A 105 -0.98 3.65 -20.50
C ASP A 105 -0.95 2.13 -20.66
N ALA A 106 -1.81 1.62 -21.53
CA ALA A 106 -1.91 0.20 -21.82
C ALA A 106 -2.03 -0.07 -23.33
N GLY A 107 -1.49 0.84 -24.15
CA GLY A 107 -1.43 0.72 -25.60
C GLY A 107 -2.80 0.56 -26.25
N SER A 108 -3.01 -0.57 -26.95
CA SER A 108 -4.28 -0.84 -27.63
C SER A 108 -5.31 -1.59 -26.79
N SER A 109 -5.07 -1.77 -25.48
CA SER A 109 -6.03 -2.45 -24.61
C SER A 109 -7.20 -1.54 -24.25
N SER A 110 -8.32 -2.13 -23.80
CA SER A 110 -9.46 -1.37 -23.30
C SER A 110 -9.17 -0.58 -22.01
N TRP A 111 -7.99 -0.77 -21.40
CA TRP A 111 -7.54 -0.05 -20.21
C TRP A 111 -6.70 1.18 -20.54
N ASP A 112 -6.43 1.46 -21.82
CA ASP A 112 -5.68 2.65 -22.19
C ASP A 112 -6.40 3.93 -21.75
N LYS A 113 -5.66 4.83 -21.11
CA LYS A 113 -6.14 6.07 -20.47
C LYS A 113 -7.13 5.87 -19.33
N ALA A 114 -7.29 4.64 -18.83
CA ALA A 114 -8.07 4.41 -17.62
C ALA A 114 -7.43 5.15 -16.43
N GLU A 115 -8.27 5.66 -15.54
CA GLU A 115 -7.79 6.37 -14.35
C GLU A 115 -7.75 5.44 -13.14
N VAL A 116 -6.73 5.61 -12.30
CA VAL A 116 -6.66 4.96 -11.00
C VAL A 116 -7.34 5.84 -9.96
N GLY A 117 -8.21 5.24 -9.15
CA GLY A 117 -8.77 5.90 -7.96
C GLY A 117 -8.83 4.96 -6.76
N ALA A 118 -8.95 5.57 -5.60
CA ALA A 118 -9.20 4.88 -4.34
C ALA A 118 -10.59 4.24 -4.37
N CYS A 119 -10.65 2.92 -4.16
CA CYS A 119 -11.89 2.19 -3.93
C CYS A 119 -11.87 1.54 -2.56
N HIS A 120 -13.03 1.39 -1.93
CA HIS A 120 -13.13 0.81 -0.60
C HIS A 120 -12.57 -0.62 -0.56
N TYR A 121 -11.59 -0.86 0.33
CA TYR A 121 -10.94 -2.14 0.55
C TYR A 121 -10.95 -2.44 2.05
N GLY A 122 -12.09 -2.90 2.59
CA GLY A 122 -12.20 -3.19 4.02
C GLY A 122 -12.15 -1.96 4.94
N ALA A 123 -12.06 -2.17 6.25
CA ALA A 123 -12.30 -1.13 7.25
C ALA A 123 -11.17 -0.09 7.33
N GLY A 124 -11.32 1.03 6.62
CA GLY A 124 -10.41 2.17 6.67
C GLY A 124 -9.23 2.11 5.70
N PHE A 125 -9.19 1.09 4.83
CA PHE A 125 -8.23 0.98 3.74
C PHE A 125 -8.94 1.20 2.41
N ASN A 126 -8.18 1.68 1.42
CA ASN A 126 -8.63 1.72 0.04
C ASN A 126 -7.67 0.90 -0.82
N ALA A 127 -8.11 0.44 -1.99
CA ALA A 127 -7.24 -0.12 -3.00
C ALA A 127 -7.12 0.83 -4.19
N MET A 128 -6.03 0.71 -4.94
CA MET A 128 -5.84 1.39 -6.21
C MET A 128 -6.67 0.68 -7.28
N CYS A 129 -7.94 1.05 -7.43
CA CYS A 129 -8.81 0.54 -8.46
C CYS A 129 -8.60 1.28 -9.79
N VAL A 130 -8.73 0.56 -10.90
CA VAL A 130 -8.66 1.10 -12.25
C VAL A 130 -10.07 1.19 -12.84
N TYR A 131 -10.42 2.39 -13.32
CA TYR A 131 -11.73 2.68 -13.87
C TYR A 131 -11.64 2.97 -15.37
N GLN A 132 -12.28 2.10 -16.15
CA GLN A 132 -12.63 2.37 -17.54
C GLN A 132 -13.89 3.22 -17.55
N ASP A 133 -13.76 4.54 -17.53
CA ASP A 133 -14.88 5.42 -17.86
C ASP A 133 -14.38 6.54 -18.78
N GLU A 134 -14.94 6.59 -19.99
CA GLU A 134 -14.65 7.61 -21.00
C GLU A 134 -15.07 9.02 -20.52
N LYS A 135 -15.90 9.11 -19.47
CA LYS A 135 -16.38 10.37 -18.89
C LYS A 135 -15.51 10.87 -17.73
N GLY A 136 -14.20 10.63 -17.77
CA GLY A 136 -13.14 11.29 -16.98
C GLY A 136 -13.59 11.89 -15.65
N GLY A 137 -13.65 11.08 -14.59
CA GLY A 137 -14.16 11.58 -13.30
C GLY A 137 -14.12 10.62 -12.12
N LYS A 138 -13.47 9.45 -12.25
CA LYS A 138 -13.36 8.47 -11.15
C LYS A 138 -11.94 8.31 -10.62
N GLY A 139 -10.94 8.88 -11.30
CA GLY A 139 -9.58 8.95 -10.79
C GLY A 139 -9.51 9.77 -9.50
N SER A 140 -8.73 9.28 -8.54
CA SER A 140 -8.41 10.04 -7.34
C SER A 140 -7.28 11.02 -7.64
N VAL A 141 -7.23 12.10 -6.85
CA VAL A 141 -6.11 13.02 -6.83
C VAL A 141 -5.12 12.54 -5.78
N PHE A 142 -3.88 12.39 -6.19
CA PHE A 142 -2.77 11.94 -5.37
C PHE A 142 -1.74 13.07 -5.23
N THR A 143 -0.90 12.92 -4.22
CA THR A 143 0.32 13.71 -4.03
C THR A 143 1.51 12.78 -3.87
N PHE A 144 2.72 13.30 -4.00
CA PHE A 144 3.94 12.53 -3.87
C PHE A 144 4.90 13.25 -2.94
N ASN A 145 5.26 12.60 -1.84
CA ASN A 145 6.21 13.09 -0.86
C ASN A 145 7.56 12.39 -1.04
N TYR A 146 8.60 13.13 -1.39
CA TYR A 146 9.93 12.60 -1.70
C TYR A 146 11.03 13.46 -1.09
N THR A 147 12.27 13.01 -1.16
CA THR A 147 13.43 13.82 -0.72
C THR A 147 14.26 14.22 -1.92
N THR A 148 14.45 15.52 -2.17
CA THR A 148 15.30 16.02 -3.27
C THR A 148 16.74 15.47 -3.23
N ASN A 149 17.25 15.15 -2.05
CA ASN A 149 18.60 14.56 -1.87
C ASN A 149 18.60 13.02 -1.89
N GLY A 150 17.49 12.36 -2.20
CA GLY A 150 17.42 10.91 -2.31
C GLY A 150 18.15 10.36 -3.54
N GLN A 151 18.59 9.11 -3.48
CA GLN A 151 19.20 8.44 -4.61
C GLN A 151 18.13 8.06 -5.66
N ALA A 152 18.46 8.18 -6.94
CA ALA A 152 17.61 7.76 -8.05
C ALA A 152 18.44 7.26 -9.24
N PRO A 153 17.89 6.38 -10.10
CA PRO A 153 18.42 6.15 -11.43
C PRO A 153 18.47 7.45 -12.25
N SER A 154 19.37 7.54 -13.24
CA SER A 154 19.41 8.69 -14.15
C SER A 154 18.10 8.83 -14.95
N GLY A 155 17.52 10.04 -14.96
CA GLY A 155 16.24 10.33 -15.64
C GLY A 155 14.99 9.95 -14.83
N TRP A 156 15.14 9.79 -13.52
CA TRP A 156 14.06 9.46 -12.59
C TRP A 156 14.13 10.32 -11.33
N THR A 157 12.98 10.55 -10.71
CA THR A 157 12.90 11.23 -9.41
C THR A 157 13.50 10.39 -8.30
N PRO A 158 13.98 11.00 -7.20
CA PRO A 158 14.19 10.26 -5.95
C PRO A 158 12.94 9.47 -5.52
N GLU A 159 13.17 8.37 -4.82
CA GLU A 159 12.07 7.60 -4.24
C GLU A 159 11.29 8.41 -3.23
N GLY A 160 9.97 8.25 -3.27
CA GLY A 160 9.04 8.87 -2.35
C GLY A 160 7.81 8.01 -2.14
N VAL A 161 6.79 8.59 -1.51
CA VAL A 161 5.55 7.91 -1.17
C VAL A 161 4.40 8.60 -1.88
N VAL A 162 3.59 7.82 -2.59
CA VAL A 162 2.33 8.28 -3.15
C VAL A 162 1.31 8.34 -2.01
N THR A 163 0.67 9.50 -1.87
CA THR A 163 -0.32 9.78 -0.84
C THR A 163 -1.67 10.11 -1.44
N TYR A 164 -2.73 9.71 -0.73
CA TYR A 164 -4.12 9.99 -1.05
C TYR A 164 -4.82 10.54 0.20
N GLU A 165 -5.47 11.69 0.06
CA GLU A 165 -6.31 12.24 1.12
C GLU A 165 -7.75 11.75 0.92
N THR A 166 -8.29 11.01 1.88
CA THR A 166 -9.67 10.51 1.77
C THR A 166 -10.67 11.64 2.02
N SER A 167 -11.80 11.60 1.31
CA SER A 167 -12.93 12.51 1.53
C SER A 167 -13.69 12.28 2.84
N ILE A 168 -13.38 11.21 3.59
CA ILE A 168 -13.96 10.94 4.89
C ILE A 168 -13.37 11.93 5.90
N SER A 169 -14.20 12.86 6.37
CA SER A 169 -13.86 13.73 7.49
C SER A 169 -13.87 12.92 8.78
N THR A 170 -12.75 12.92 9.49
CA THR A 170 -12.67 12.44 10.87
C THR A 170 -12.72 13.64 11.83
N PRO A 171 -12.90 13.44 13.15
CA PRO A 171 -12.73 14.52 14.13
C PRO A 171 -11.35 15.20 14.10
N HIS A 172 -10.37 14.57 13.44
CA HIS A 172 -8.99 15.06 13.29
C HIS A 172 -8.70 15.62 11.90
N GLY A 173 -9.72 15.80 11.05
CA GLY A 173 -9.57 16.25 9.66
C GLY A 173 -9.57 15.11 8.65
N PRO A 174 -9.18 15.40 7.39
CA PRO A 174 -9.02 14.39 6.35
C PRO A 174 -7.97 13.36 6.76
N LEU A 175 -8.23 12.09 6.45
CA LEU A 175 -7.29 11.01 6.70
C LEU A 175 -6.35 10.86 5.51
N ASN A 176 -5.04 10.97 5.74
CA ASN A 176 -4.04 10.71 4.73
C ASN A 176 -3.74 9.20 4.68
N GLN A 177 -3.60 8.68 3.47
CA GLN A 177 -3.24 7.29 3.21
C GLN A 177 -2.03 7.22 2.28
N THR A 178 -1.22 6.19 2.47
CA THR A 178 0.01 5.94 1.71
C THR A 178 -0.13 4.67 0.88
N LEU A 179 0.48 4.65 -0.30
CA LEU A 179 0.61 3.44 -1.10
C LEU A 179 1.42 2.37 -0.36
N VAL A 180 0.87 1.17 -0.22
CA VAL A 180 1.50 -0.04 0.27
C VAL A 180 1.22 -1.16 -0.73
N LEU A 181 2.25 -1.93 -1.10
CA LEU A 181 2.09 -3.17 -1.85
C LEU A 181 1.82 -4.32 -0.88
N GLU A 182 0.61 -4.85 -0.89
CA GLU A 182 0.20 -5.98 -0.04
C GLU A 182 0.17 -7.27 -0.87
N GLY A 183 1.09 -8.19 -0.59
CA GLY A 183 1.18 -9.50 -1.24
C GLY A 183 0.93 -10.66 -0.29
N THR A 184 0.76 -11.86 -0.86
CA THR A 184 0.67 -13.11 -0.10
C THR A 184 1.84 -14.03 -0.42
N LEU A 185 2.17 -14.97 0.46
CA LEU A 185 3.21 -15.97 0.18
C LEU A 185 2.80 -17.03 -0.85
N LEU A 186 1.53 -17.05 -1.26
CA LEU A 186 0.98 -18.05 -2.17
C LEU A 186 0.93 -17.56 -3.63
N THR A 187 1.19 -16.28 -3.85
CA THR A 187 1.08 -15.66 -5.18
C THR A 187 2.22 -14.70 -5.42
N ASN A 188 2.65 -14.56 -6.66
CA ASN A 188 3.63 -13.55 -7.08
C ASN A 188 2.99 -12.16 -7.33
N MET A 189 1.86 -11.86 -6.71
CA MET A 189 1.10 -10.62 -6.89
C MET A 189 1.03 -9.84 -5.58
N ALA A 190 1.14 -8.51 -5.68
CA ALA A 190 0.92 -7.60 -4.58
C ALA A 190 -0.04 -6.48 -5.01
N ALA A 191 -1.17 -6.36 -4.32
CA ALA A 191 -2.16 -5.32 -4.60
C ALA A 191 -1.66 -3.95 -4.12
N GLY A 192 -1.91 -2.90 -4.91
CA GLY A 192 -1.73 -1.52 -4.45
C GLY A 192 -2.85 -1.13 -3.48
N VAL A 193 -2.51 -1.01 -2.20
CA VAL A 193 -3.40 -0.61 -1.11
C VAL A 193 -3.01 0.79 -0.64
N LEU A 194 -4.01 1.59 -0.26
CA LEU A 194 -3.86 2.88 0.38
C LEU A 194 -4.16 2.69 1.87
N SER A 195 -3.11 2.67 2.68
CA SER A 195 -3.15 2.40 4.11
C SER A 195 -3.14 3.70 4.91
N PRO A 196 -3.95 3.82 5.98
CA PRO A 196 -3.86 4.95 6.90
C PRO A 196 -2.67 4.83 7.88
N ALA A 197 -1.89 3.76 7.81
CA ALA A 197 -0.77 3.54 8.72
C ALA A 197 0.41 4.47 8.41
N GLU A 198 0.78 5.30 9.38
CA GLU A 198 1.80 6.35 9.22
C GLU A 198 3.21 5.83 8.88
N ASN A 199 3.49 4.54 9.14
CA ASN A 199 4.81 3.93 8.97
C ASN A 199 4.84 2.79 7.95
N GLU A 200 3.75 2.56 7.22
CA GLU A 200 3.68 1.55 6.17
C GLU A 200 3.56 2.24 4.83
N PHE A 201 4.60 2.11 4.00
CA PHE A 201 4.59 2.67 2.66
C PHE A 201 5.53 1.90 1.74
N THR A 202 5.15 1.84 0.47
CA THR A 202 6.02 1.44 -0.63
C THR A 202 6.60 2.69 -1.26
N ARG A 203 7.93 2.70 -1.36
CA ARG A 203 8.66 3.73 -2.06
C ARG A 203 8.59 3.48 -3.56
N VAL A 204 8.27 4.53 -4.31
CA VAL A 204 8.25 4.54 -5.78
C VAL A 204 8.92 5.80 -6.29
N GLY A 205 9.28 5.82 -7.56
CA GLY A 205 9.64 7.06 -8.24
C GLY A 205 9.07 7.14 -9.64
N PHE A 206 9.26 8.32 -10.24
CA PHE A 206 8.66 8.69 -11.51
C PHE A 206 9.73 8.96 -12.54
N SER A 207 9.51 8.51 -13.78
CA SER A 207 10.38 8.90 -14.89
C SER A 207 10.24 10.40 -15.17
N ASP A 208 11.36 11.10 -15.36
CA ASP A 208 11.36 12.53 -15.65
C ASP A 208 10.71 12.84 -17.01
N SER A 209 10.88 11.94 -17.99
CA SER A 209 10.40 12.14 -19.36
C SER A 209 8.98 11.59 -19.58
N THR A 210 8.66 10.43 -19.03
CA THR A 210 7.40 9.71 -19.31
C THR A 210 6.41 9.74 -18.16
N GLN A 211 6.83 10.19 -16.97
CA GLN A 211 6.05 10.19 -15.75
C GLN A 211 5.57 8.80 -15.28
N GLU A 212 6.15 7.72 -15.83
CA GLU A 212 5.86 6.34 -15.44
C GLU A 212 6.31 6.03 -14.01
N ILE A 213 5.53 5.20 -13.30
CA ILE A 213 5.84 4.77 -11.93
C ILE A 213 6.72 3.52 -11.95
N ALA A 214 7.81 3.53 -11.17
CA ALA A 214 8.68 2.38 -10.96
C ALA A 214 9.06 2.21 -9.48
N LEU A 215 9.43 0.98 -9.13
CA LEU A 215 10.19 0.69 -7.91
C LEU A 215 11.66 0.58 -8.28
N TYR A 216 12.58 0.93 -7.38
CA TYR A 216 14.01 0.83 -7.68
C TYR A 216 14.59 -0.46 -7.10
N ASP A 217 15.20 -1.25 -7.98
CA ASP A 217 16.04 -2.37 -7.57
C ASP A 217 17.46 -1.86 -7.34
N ARG A 218 18.00 -2.19 -6.18
CA ARG A 218 19.40 -1.94 -5.86
C ARG A 218 20.16 -3.19 -6.28
N SER A 219 20.88 -3.08 -7.39
CA SER A 219 21.64 -4.19 -7.94
C SER A 219 22.62 -4.79 -6.91
N VAL A 220 23.14 -5.99 -7.18
CA VAL A 220 24.10 -6.70 -6.30
C VAL A 220 25.33 -5.85 -5.94
N ASP A 221 25.69 -4.86 -6.77
CA ASP A 221 26.77 -3.90 -6.49
C ASP A 221 26.43 -2.88 -5.38
N GLY A 222 25.19 -2.82 -4.93
CA GLY A 222 24.69 -1.92 -3.88
C GLY A 222 24.62 -0.44 -4.28
N GLN A 223 25.05 -0.11 -5.50
CA GLN A 223 25.35 1.24 -5.97
C GLN A 223 24.43 1.66 -7.11
N THR A 224 24.12 0.73 -8.01
CA THR A 224 23.31 1.01 -9.20
C THR A 224 21.84 0.79 -8.89
N LEU A 225 21.04 1.87 -8.97
CA LEU A 225 19.59 1.79 -8.92
C LEU A 225 19.03 1.58 -10.33
N THR A 226 18.18 0.57 -10.49
CA THR A 226 17.50 0.27 -11.76
C THR A 226 15.99 0.41 -11.57
N PRO A 227 15.28 1.19 -12.39
CA PRO A 227 13.83 1.28 -12.32
C PRO A 227 13.19 0.00 -12.86
N ILE A 228 12.39 -0.64 -12.02
CA ILE A 228 11.60 -1.83 -12.36
C ILE A 228 10.15 -1.41 -12.59
N LYS A 229 9.56 -1.92 -13.67
CA LYS A 229 8.16 -1.65 -14.04
C LYS A 229 7.45 -2.99 -14.21
N ARG A 230 6.63 -3.35 -13.22
CA ARG A 230 5.88 -4.62 -13.19
C ARG A 230 4.43 -4.40 -12.75
N TRP A 231 3.86 -3.30 -13.23
CA TRP A 231 2.46 -2.98 -12.98
C TRP A 231 1.55 -3.72 -13.96
N TYR A 232 0.48 -4.27 -13.44
CA TYR A 232 -0.55 -4.98 -14.16
C TYR A 232 -1.92 -4.52 -13.66
N ILE A 233 -2.93 -4.69 -14.50
CA ILE A 233 -4.33 -4.58 -14.11
C ILE A 233 -4.86 -5.99 -14.01
N CYS A 234 -5.23 -6.38 -12.81
CA CYS A 234 -5.72 -7.72 -12.52
C CYS A 234 -7.19 -7.64 -12.08
N ASN A 235 -7.99 -8.57 -12.58
CA ASN A 235 -9.39 -8.65 -12.21
C ASN A 235 -9.57 -9.56 -10.99
N PHE A 236 -10.14 -9.01 -9.93
CA PHE A 236 -10.45 -9.75 -8.72
C PHE A 236 -11.94 -9.77 -8.46
N ARG A 237 -12.46 -10.97 -8.21
CA ARG A 237 -13.86 -11.18 -7.86
C ARG A 237 -13.98 -11.47 -6.37
N SER A 238 -14.69 -10.60 -5.65
CA SER A 238 -15.06 -10.82 -4.26
C SER A 238 -16.58 -10.92 -4.16
N GLY A 239 -17.08 -12.16 -4.05
CA GLY A 239 -18.50 -12.46 -4.13
C GLY A 239 -19.12 -12.04 -5.46
N TRP A 240 -19.96 -11.01 -5.42
CA TRP A 240 -20.69 -10.46 -6.59
C TRP A 240 -20.02 -9.22 -7.17
N TYR A 241 -19.00 -8.67 -6.51
CA TYR A 241 -18.29 -7.49 -6.98
C TYR A 241 -17.06 -7.88 -7.78
N GLN A 242 -16.87 -7.17 -8.88
CA GLN A 242 -15.71 -7.31 -9.76
C GLN A 242 -14.91 -6.02 -9.67
N TYR A 243 -13.66 -6.13 -9.21
CA TYR A 243 -12.73 -5.02 -9.09
C TYR A 243 -11.56 -5.23 -10.05
N ASN A 244 -11.02 -4.12 -10.53
CA ASN A 244 -9.79 -4.12 -11.32
C ASN A 244 -8.77 -3.37 -10.49
N TYR A 245 -7.78 -4.07 -9.97
CA TYR A 245 -6.74 -3.45 -9.13
C TYR A 245 -5.50 -3.19 -9.97
N LEU A 246 -4.84 -2.07 -9.67
CA LEU A 246 -3.45 -1.87 -10.06
C LEU A 246 -2.60 -2.76 -9.14
N THR A 247 -1.95 -3.75 -9.73
CA THR A 247 -1.24 -4.82 -9.04
C THR A 247 0.22 -4.83 -9.47
N TRP A 248 1.11 -5.04 -8.52
CA TRP A 248 2.53 -5.25 -8.77
C TRP A 248 2.87 -6.73 -8.82
N ILE A 249 3.67 -7.13 -9.80
CA ILE A 249 4.16 -8.52 -9.90
C ILE A 249 5.53 -8.65 -9.25
N VAL A 250 5.59 -9.53 -8.26
CA VAL A 250 6.79 -9.88 -7.49
C VAL A 250 7.66 -10.84 -8.30
N GLY A 251 8.95 -10.53 -8.41
CA GLY A 251 9.87 -11.32 -9.24
C GLY A 251 9.68 -11.09 -10.74
N ALA A 252 10.43 -11.82 -11.56
CA ALA A 252 10.50 -11.61 -13.02
C ALA A 252 9.48 -12.44 -13.83
N GLY A 253 8.59 -13.17 -13.15
CA GLY A 253 7.60 -14.04 -13.78
C GLY A 253 6.37 -13.31 -14.32
N GLN A 254 5.51 -14.07 -15.00
CA GLN A 254 4.16 -13.63 -15.36
C GLN A 254 3.25 -13.66 -14.11
N PRO A 255 2.20 -12.84 -14.04
CA PRO A 255 1.21 -12.91 -12.96
C PRO A 255 0.66 -14.33 -12.81
N ASP A 256 0.47 -14.79 -11.57
CA ASP A 256 -0.16 -16.08 -11.29
C ASP A 256 -1.63 -16.12 -11.74
N GLU A 257 -2.29 -14.96 -11.82
CA GLU A 257 -3.65 -14.83 -12.34
C GLU A 257 -3.64 -14.56 -13.86
N HIS A 258 -4.27 -15.45 -14.61
CA HIS A 258 -4.29 -15.42 -16.08
C HIS A 258 -5.05 -14.23 -16.68
N ASN A 259 -5.89 -13.55 -15.89
CA ASN A 259 -6.69 -12.42 -16.36
C ASN A 259 -5.96 -11.06 -16.28
N CYS A 260 -4.73 -11.04 -15.76
CA CYS A 260 -3.94 -9.83 -15.62
C CYS A 260 -3.40 -9.32 -16.96
N VAL A 261 -3.45 -8.01 -17.18
CA VAL A 261 -2.87 -7.37 -18.37
C VAL A 261 -1.77 -6.37 -17.97
N PRO A 262 -0.66 -6.29 -18.72
CA PRO A 262 0.40 -5.30 -18.43
C PRO A 262 -0.15 -3.87 -18.46
N ALA A 263 0.35 -3.03 -17.56
CA ALA A 263 -0.04 -1.62 -17.48
C ALA A 263 1.17 -0.74 -17.16
N GLN A 264 1.13 0.50 -17.63
CA GLN A 264 2.14 1.52 -17.33
C GLN A 264 1.44 2.71 -16.68
N PRO A 265 1.26 2.69 -15.35
CA PRO A 265 0.70 3.84 -14.65
C PRO A 265 1.65 5.03 -14.74
N LYS A 266 1.10 6.19 -15.07
CA LYS A 266 1.79 7.47 -15.24
C LYS A 266 1.13 8.53 -14.37
N ARG A 267 1.90 9.43 -13.76
CA ARG A 267 1.31 10.62 -13.15
C ARG A 267 1.02 11.69 -14.20
N VAL A 268 -0.15 12.32 -14.08
CA VAL A 268 -0.59 13.47 -14.88
C VAL A 268 -1.03 14.56 -13.92
N PHE A 269 -0.31 15.67 -13.88
CA PHE A 269 -0.62 16.79 -12.98
C PHE A 269 -2.00 17.39 -13.31
N VAL A 270 -2.73 17.78 -12.26
CA VAL A 270 -4.07 18.39 -12.33
C VAL A 270 -3.98 19.90 -12.51
#